data_AF-A0A7K1T1W2-F1
#
_entry.id   AF-A0A7K1T1W2-F1
#
_cell.length_a   1.000
_cell.length_b   1.000
_cell.length_c   1.000
_cell.angle_alpha   90.00
_cell.angle_beta   90.00
_cell.angle_gamma   90.00
#
_symmetry.space_group_name_H-M   'P 1'
#
loop_
_entity.id
_entity.type
_entity.pdbx_description
1 polymer ?
#
loop_
_entity_poly.entity_id
_entity_poly.type
_entity_poly.pdbx_seq_one_letter_code
_entity_poly.pdbx_strand_id
1 'polypeptide(L)'
;MKYKILYTIIATLALTSCKNQSSRNNLSNISLKSNNIHHHPSDVLPFLDTTIILRSIKYSQLSNRDISEKEAKEFLYMYFKSKGVINRNDLKGKLSNDEEKICVEYDTIYKIHTNKFSGAIISYWLGPAELNGHCFQPNKAIIIASNNNYKIAGEQFIPNSFSIDSCLTSNIYGYDYECGGRGTLRHFKVTLE
;
A
#
# COMPACT_ATOMS: atom_id res chain seq x y z
N MET A 1 -27.82 -12.42 65.65
CA MET A 1 -29.00 -11.55 65.45
C MET A 1 -28.85 -10.86 64.10
N LYS A 2 -29.38 -11.43 63.00
CA LYS A 2 -30.69 -11.12 62.38
C LYS A 2 -30.92 -9.62 62.07
N TYR A 3 -30.53 -9.17 60.86
CA TYR A 3 -31.21 -8.12 60.08
C TYR A 3 -31.00 -8.44 58.60
N LYS A 4 -32.01 -9.00 57.92
CA LYS A 4 -33.11 -8.34 57.18
C LYS A 4 -32.74 -8.11 55.71
N ILE A 5 -33.19 -9.07 54.90
CA ILE A 5 -33.44 -8.97 53.46
C ILE A 5 -34.48 -7.88 53.21
N LEU A 6 -34.21 -6.93 52.30
CA LEU A 6 -35.27 -6.24 51.58
C LEU A 6 -34.82 -5.78 50.18
N TYR A 7 -35.50 -6.39 49.21
CA TYR A 7 -35.70 -6.10 47.79
C TYR A 7 -35.50 -4.67 47.30
N THR A 8 -34.85 -4.54 46.13
CA THR A 8 -35.26 -3.60 45.06
C THR A 8 -34.74 -4.13 43.71
N ILE A 9 -35.57 -4.90 42.99
CA ILE A 9 -36.34 -4.51 41.78
C ILE A 9 -35.44 -4.22 40.55
N ILE A 10 -35.25 -5.28 39.75
CA ILE A 10 -35.51 -5.35 38.30
C ILE A 10 -35.19 -4.07 37.49
N ALA A 11 -33.99 -4.05 36.90
CA ALA A 11 -33.68 -3.18 35.75
C ALA A 11 -34.00 -3.93 34.44
N THR A 12 -35.28 -3.93 34.06
CA THR A 12 -35.71 -4.16 32.68
C THR A 12 -35.49 -2.88 31.88
N LEU A 13 -34.75 -2.97 30.77
CA LEU A 13 -35.26 -2.68 29.42
C LEU A 13 -34.09 -2.65 28.44
N ALA A 14 -33.88 -3.80 27.80
CA ALA A 14 -33.34 -3.85 26.46
C ALA A 14 -34.32 -3.11 25.52
N LEU A 15 -33.86 -2.00 24.95
CA LEU A 15 -34.47 -1.41 23.75
C LEU A 15 -33.40 -1.41 22.67
N THR A 16 -33.25 -2.56 22.03
CA THR A 16 -32.75 -2.66 20.66
C THR A 16 -33.76 -1.99 19.74
N SER A 17 -33.43 -0.78 19.27
CA SER A 17 -34.08 -0.17 18.10
C SER A 17 -33.12 0.83 17.46
N CYS A 18 -32.07 0.31 16.80
CA CYS A 18 -31.40 1.07 15.76
C CYS A 18 -32.29 1.02 14.51
N LYS A 19 -33.18 2.00 14.45
CA LYS A 19 -34.00 2.35 13.31
C LYS A 19 -33.08 2.67 12.12
N ASN A 20 -33.21 1.90 11.04
CA ASN A 20 -32.62 2.23 9.74
C ASN A 20 -33.15 3.60 9.31
N GLN A 21 -32.27 4.61 9.36
CA GLN A 21 -32.54 5.92 8.75
C GLN A 21 -31.55 6.11 7.61
N SER A 22 -32.05 5.79 6.41
CA SER A 22 -31.53 6.23 5.13
C SER A 22 -31.31 7.75 5.17
N SER A 23 -30.07 8.17 5.41
CA SER A 23 -29.63 9.55 5.18
C SER A 23 -29.24 9.69 3.71
N ARG A 24 -30.25 9.84 2.85
CA ARG A 24 -30.12 10.68 1.67
C ARG A 24 -30.29 12.11 2.17
N ASN A 25 -29.19 12.87 2.17
CA ASN A 25 -29.10 14.23 1.63
C ASN A 25 -27.90 14.96 2.22
N ASN A 26 -26.92 15.24 1.36
CA ASN A 26 -26.30 16.55 1.13
C ASN A 26 -24.92 16.36 0.47
N LEU A 27 -24.94 15.81 -0.75
CA LEU A 27 -23.87 16.01 -1.73
C LEU A 27 -24.26 17.18 -2.62
N SER A 28 -24.36 18.37 -2.03
CA SER A 28 -24.45 19.63 -2.76
C SER A 28 -23.60 20.61 -2.00
N ASN A 29 -22.44 20.92 -2.59
CA ASN A 29 -21.41 21.91 -2.20
C ASN A 29 -19.98 21.36 -2.08
N ILE A 30 -19.64 20.30 -2.82
CA ILE A 30 -18.28 20.22 -3.36
C ILE A 30 -18.31 21.01 -4.66
N SER A 31 -17.79 22.23 -4.62
CA SER A 31 -17.43 22.98 -5.81
C SER A 31 -16.41 22.14 -6.58
N LEU A 32 -16.89 21.37 -7.57
CA LEU A 32 -16.05 20.79 -8.59
C LEU A 32 -15.43 21.98 -9.32
N LYS A 33 -14.14 22.19 -9.07
CA LYS A 33 -13.33 23.12 -9.83
C LYS A 33 -13.51 22.74 -11.30
N SER A 34 -14.25 23.58 -12.02
CA SER A 34 -14.45 23.50 -13.46
C SER A 34 -13.09 23.62 -14.13
N ASN A 35 -12.40 22.49 -14.26
CA ASN A 35 -11.35 22.36 -15.23
C ASN A 35 -12.06 22.06 -16.55
N ASN A 36 -11.89 22.96 -17.52
CA ASN A 36 -12.13 22.64 -18.92
C ASN A 36 -11.24 21.44 -19.28
N ILE A 37 -11.77 20.24 -19.08
CA ILE A 37 -11.16 19.00 -19.57
C ILE A 37 -11.56 18.98 -21.04
N HIS A 38 -10.59 19.28 -21.91
CA HIS A 38 -10.70 18.91 -23.31
C HIS A 38 -11.04 17.42 -23.36
N HIS A 39 -12.27 17.12 -23.79
CA HIS A 39 -12.70 15.75 -24.07
C HIS A 39 -11.88 15.26 -25.28
N HIS A 40 -10.70 14.72 -25.00
CA HIS A 40 -10.05 13.82 -25.94
C HIS A 40 -10.98 12.60 -26.10
N PRO A 41 -11.13 12.06 -27.33
CA PRO A 41 -11.86 10.82 -27.52
C PRO A 41 -11.31 9.76 -26.58
N SER A 42 -12.18 8.95 -25.97
CA SER A 42 -11.76 7.86 -25.09
C SER A 42 -11.08 6.78 -25.94
N ASP A 43 -9.81 6.99 -26.25
CA ASP A 43 -8.97 5.96 -26.82
C ASP A 43 -8.90 4.84 -25.80
N VAL A 44 -9.48 3.69 -26.16
CA VAL A 44 -9.40 2.48 -25.35
C VAL A 44 -7.92 2.10 -25.30
N LEU A 45 -7.28 2.36 -24.16
CA LEU A 45 -5.87 2.04 -23.98
C LEU A 45 -5.65 0.53 -24.07
N PRO A 46 -4.55 0.07 -24.68
CA PRO A 46 -4.26 -1.35 -24.78
C PRO A 46 -4.02 -1.95 -23.38
N PHE A 47 -4.56 -3.14 -23.17
CA PHE A 47 -4.25 -3.99 -22.02
C PHE A 47 -3.12 -4.96 -22.38
N LEU A 48 -2.10 -5.02 -21.53
CA LEU A 48 -1.07 -6.06 -21.61
C LEU A 48 -1.19 -7.01 -20.43
N ASP A 49 -1.40 -8.28 -20.74
CA ASP A 49 -1.39 -9.36 -19.76
C ASP A 49 0.03 -9.95 -19.67
N THR A 50 0.59 -10.01 -18.47
CA THR A 50 1.96 -10.51 -18.24
C THR A 50 2.03 -11.35 -16.98
N THR A 51 2.91 -12.35 -16.96
CA THR A 51 3.15 -13.19 -15.80
C THR A 51 4.57 -12.99 -15.28
N ILE A 52 4.71 -12.80 -13.96
CA ILE A 52 6.00 -12.72 -13.28
C ILE A 52 6.18 -13.99 -12.44
N ILE A 53 7.23 -14.74 -12.77
CA ILE A 53 7.56 -16.01 -12.09
C ILE A 53 8.65 -15.74 -11.05
N LEU A 54 8.33 -15.93 -9.77
CA LEU A 54 9.25 -15.63 -8.67
C LEU A 54 10.07 -16.87 -8.28
N ARG A 55 11.14 -17.14 -9.04
CA ARG A 55 11.94 -18.38 -8.89
C ARG A 55 12.76 -18.50 -7.62
N SER A 56 13.07 -17.38 -6.94
CA SER A 56 14.00 -17.34 -5.80
C SER A 56 13.34 -17.56 -4.44
N ILE A 57 12.02 -17.79 -4.39
CA ILE A 57 11.29 -17.94 -3.13
C ILE A 57 11.25 -19.41 -2.72
N LYS A 58 11.92 -19.77 -1.62
CA LYS A 58 11.82 -21.11 -1.01
C LYS A 58 10.54 -21.22 -0.18
N TYR A 59 9.52 -21.86 -0.73
CA TYR A 59 8.18 -21.94 -0.12
C TYR A 59 8.12 -22.69 1.23
N SER A 60 9.05 -23.61 1.50
CA SER A 60 9.04 -24.46 2.71
C SER A 60 9.26 -23.70 4.03
N GLN A 61 9.65 -22.42 3.98
CA GLN A 61 9.93 -21.59 5.15
C GLN A 61 8.98 -20.38 5.28
N LEU A 62 7.93 -20.36 4.46
CA LEU A 62 6.99 -19.25 4.43
C LEU A 62 5.92 -19.44 5.48
N SER A 63 5.58 -18.34 6.13
CA SER A 63 4.43 -18.25 7.00
C SER A 63 3.24 -17.73 6.19
N ASN A 64 2.07 -18.34 6.36
CA ASN A 64 0.81 -17.85 5.78
C ASN A 64 0.21 -16.68 6.57
N ARG A 65 1.00 -16.08 7.47
CA ARG A 65 0.57 -14.96 8.30
C ARG A 65 0.42 -13.69 7.45
N ASP A 66 -0.68 -12.99 7.68
CA ASP A 66 -0.95 -11.68 7.10
C ASP A 66 0.04 -10.63 7.64
N ILE A 67 0.55 -9.79 6.74
CA ILE A 67 1.54 -8.75 7.06
C ILE A 67 0.77 -7.44 7.26
N SER A 68 0.83 -6.87 8.46
CA SER A 68 0.24 -5.55 8.69
C SER A 68 1.09 -4.43 8.10
N GLU A 69 0.45 -3.29 7.81
CA GLU A 69 1.14 -2.09 7.32
C GLU A 69 2.24 -1.63 8.28
N LYS A 70 1.96 -1.63 9.59
CA LYS A 70 2.94 -1.26 10.62
C LYS A 70 4.19 -2.14 10.53
N GLU A 71 4.00 -3.45 10.46
CA GLU A 71 5.11 -4.40 10.38
C GLU A 71 5.91 -4.26 9.08
N ALA A 72 5.23 -4.07 7.95
CA ALA A 72 5.86 -3.86 6.66
C ALA A 72 6.72 -2.59 6.66
N LYS A 73 6.20 -1.49 7.22
CA LYS A 73 6.91 -0.22 7.37
C LYS A 73 8.12 -0.34 8.29
N GLU A 74 7.97 -0.96 9.46
CA GLU A 74 9.07 -1.19 10.40
C GLU A 74 10.18 -2.04 9.75
N PHE A 75 9.79 -3.12 9.05
CA PHE A 75 10.73 -3.96 8.34
C PHE A 75 11.46 -3.23 7.20
N LEU A 76 10.76 -2.43 6.40
CA LEU A 76 11.35 -1.63 5.32
C LEU A 76 12.48 -0.74 5.85
N TYR A 77 12.19 0.02 6.92
CA TYR A 77 13.18 0.93 7.49
C TYR A 77 14.34 0.18 8.13
N MET A 78 14.09 -0.94 8.82
CA MET A 78 15.16 -1.79 9.34
C MET A 78 16.05 -2.32 8.21
N TYR A 79 15.44 -2.80 7.12
CA TYR A 79 16.13 -3.34 5.95
C TYR A 79 17.05 -2.30 5.31
N PHE A 80 16.53 -1.12 5.00
CA PHE A 80 17.30 -0.05 4.36
C PHE A 80 18.34 0.59 5.30
N LYS A 81 18.04 0.70 6.60
CA LYS A 81 19.02 1.11 7.60
C LYS A 81 20.24 0.19 7.65
N SER A 82 20.02 -1.13 7.51
CA SER A 82 21.13 -2.09 7.43
C SER A 82 22.01 -1.92 6.18
N LYS A 83 21.48 -1.28 5.13
CA LYS A 83 22.20 -0.90 3.90
C LYS A 83 22.79 0.52 3.96
N GLY A 84 22.73 1.20 5.10
CA GLY A 84 23.22 2.57 5.26
C GLY A 84 22.28 3.66 4.74
N VAL A 85 21.03 3.32 4.37
CA VAL A 85 20.02 4.28 3.91
C VAL A 85 19.25 4.82 5.12
N ILE A 86 19.01 6.13 5.13
CA ILE A 86 18.36 6.83 6.25
C ILE A 86 16.84 6.90 6.00
N ASN A 87 16.03 6.78 7.05
CA ASN A 87 14.59 7.05 6.95
C ASN A 87 14.38 8.56 6.79
N ARG A 88 13.57 8.97 5.81
CA ARG A 88 13.29 10.39 5.58
C ARG A 88 12.78 11.13 6.82
N ASN A 89 12.00 10.44 7.66
CA ASN A 89 11.47 11.02 8.91
C ASN A 89 12.55 11.25 9.99
N ASP A 90 13.70 10.60 9.88
CA ASP A 90 14.81 10.73 10.83
C ASP A 90 15.76 11.89 10.46
N LEU A 91 15.54 12.54 9.30
CA LEU A 91 16.29 13.71 8.88
C LEU A 91 15.96 14.91 9.79
N LYS A 92 16.85 15.19 10.74
CA LYS A 92 16.82 16.44 11.51
C LYS A 92 17.43 17.55 10.64
N GLY A 93 16.79 18.72 10.61
CA GLY A 93 16.96 19.76 9.59
C GLY A 93 18.38 20.21 9.22
N LYS A 94 18.45 20.84 8.03
CA LYS A 94 19.63 21.19 7.21
C LYS A 94 20.50 19.98 6.92
N LEU A 95 20.14 19.26 5.84
CA LEU A 95 21.11 18.47 5.10
C LEU A 95 22.28 19.40 4.76
N SER A 96 23.49 19.04 5.18
CA SER A 96 24.69 19.71 4.73
C SER A 96 24.78 19.51 3.22
N ASN A 97 24.94 20.59 2.45
CA ASN A 97 24.94 20.62 0.98
C ASN A 97 25.95 19.65 0.31
N ASP A 98 26.82 19.00 1.08
CA ASP A 98 27.94 18.20 0.59
C ASP A 98 27.69 16.68 0.62
N GLU A 99 26.56 16.20 1.17
CA GLU A 99 26.26 14.75 1.20
C GLU A 99 24.89 14.46 0.57
N GLU A 100 24.89 13.91 -0.65
CA GLU A 100 23.72 13.31 -1.31
C GLU A 100 23.23 12.09 -0.52
N LYS A 101 22.52 12.33 0.58
CA LYS A 101 21.96 11.25 1.41
C LYS A 101 20.77 10.62 0.70
N ILE A 102 20.91 9.36 0.34
CA ILE A 102 19.79 8.53 -0.10
C ILE A 102 18.91 8.24 1.12
N CYS A 103 17.62 8.46 0.95
CA CYS A 103 16.61 8.21 1.97
C CYS A 103 15.53 7.27 1.47
N VAL A 104 14.93 6.56 2.43
CA VAL A 104 13.76 5.70 2.20
C VAL A 104 12.54 6.29 2.88
N GLU A 105 11.40 6.22 2.20
CA GLU A 105 10.10 6.58 2.74
C GLU A 105 9.06 5.54 2.33
N TYR A 106 8.30 5.04 3.30
CA TYR A 106 7.21 4.12 3.07
C TYR A 106 6.07 4.82 2.33
N ASP A 107 5.48 4.16 1.32
CA ASP A 107 4.35 4.67 0.55
C ASP A 107 3.07 3.89 0.87
N THR A 108 3.01 2.60 0.50
CA THR A 108 1.83 1.75 0.73
C THR A 108 2.19 0.26 0.68
N ILE A 109 1.25 -0.61 1.09
CA ILE A 109 1.34 -2.06 0.90
C ILE A 109 0.12 -2.61 0.16
N TYR A 110 0.36 -3.59 -0.71
CA TYR A 110 -0.67 -4.34 -1.39
C TYR A 110 -0.57 -5.81 -1.01
N LYS A 111 -1.61 -6.34 -0.36
CA LYS A 111 -1.63 -7.76 0.04
C LYS A 111 -1.75 -8.65 -1.19
N ILE A 112 -0.97 -9.72 -1.20
CA ILE A 112 -0.99 -10.73 -2.26
C ILE A 112 -1.14 -12.12 -1.64
N HIS A 113 -2.02 -12.90 -2.24
CA HIS A 113 -2.31 -14.27 -1.84
C HIS A 113 -2.29 -15.15 -3.07
N THR A 114 -1.33 -16.06 -3.13
CA THR A 114 -1.22 -17.08 -4.17
C THR A 114 -1.46 -18.46 -3.57
N ASN A 115 -1.62 -19.48 -4.40
CA ASN A 115 -1.71 -20.87 -3.92
C ASN A 115 -0.42 -21.35 -3.23
N LYS A 116 0.72 -20.67 -3.46
CA LYS A 116 2.04 -21.09 -2.95
C LYS A 116 2.55 -20.23 -1.80
N PHE A 117 2.08 -18.99 -1.67
CA PHE A 117 2.49 -18.08 -0.60
C PHE A 117 1.50 -16.94 -0.36
N SER A 118 1.50 -16.44 0.88
CA SER A 118 0.92 -15.15 1.27
C SER A 118 2.04 -14.14 1.52
N GLY A 119 1.86 -12.92 1.04
CA GLY A 119 2.83 -11.84 1.22
C GLY A 119 2.23 -10.47 0.93
N ALA A 120 3.08 -9.48 0.74
CA ALA A 120 2.67 -8.15 0.33
C ALA A 120 3.66 -7.57 -0.68
N ILE A 121 3.19 -6.73 -1.58
CA ILE A 121 4.02 -5.82 -2.34
C ILE A 121 4.14 -4.55 -1.51
N ILE A 122 5.37 -4.18 -1.14
CA ILE A 122 5.63 -2.89 -0.51
C ILE A 122 6.01 -1.88 -1.57
N SER A 123 5.40 -0.71 -1.50
CA SER A 123 5.72 0.49 -2.27
C SER A 123 6.53 1.43 -1.39
N TYR A 124 7.63 1.98 -1.91
CA TYR A 124 8.49 2.91 -1.17
C TYR A 124 9.25 3.86 -2.09
N TRP A 125 9.51 5.06 -1.59
CA TRP A 125 10.39 6.03 -2.21
C TRP A 125 11.83 5.74 -1.78
N LEU A 126 12.74 5.72 -2.74
CA LEU A 126 14.18 5.58 -2.51
C LEU A 126 14.92 6.58 -3.40
N GLY A 127 15.56 7.57 -2.80
CA GLY A 127 16.29 8.59 -3.54
C GLY A 127 16.87 9.67 -2.63
N PRO A 128 17.62 10.63 -3.19
CA PRO A 128 18.10 11.81 -2.47
C PRO A 128 17.02 12.48 -1.61
N ALA A 129 17.38 12.85 -0.38
CA ALA A 129 16.48 13.50 0.56
C ALA A 129 15.87 14.82 0.04
N GLU A 130 16.61 15.53 -0.83
CA GLU A 130 16.23 16.82 -1.41
C GLU A 130 15.44 16.69 -2.73
N LEU A 131 15.27 15.47 -3.27
CA LEU A 131 14.44 15.27 -4.45
C LEU A 131 12.98 15.59 -4.11
N ASN A 132 12.59 16.80 -4.46
CA ASN A 132 11.22 17.25 -4.58
C ASN A 132 10.82 17.10 -6.05
N GLY A 133 10.45 15.90 -6.46
CA GLY A 133 10.09 15.61 -7.85
C GLY A 133 8.82 14.76 -7.94
N HIS A 134 7.75 15.34 -8.49
CA HIS A 134 6.45 14.69 -8.72
C HIS A 134 6.44 13.69 -9.90
N CYS A 135 7.62 13.32 -10.40
CA CYS A 135 7.80 12.66 -11.69
C CYS A 135 8.49 11.30 -11.59
N PHE A 136 8.61 10.78 -10.37
CA PHE A 136 9.05 9.43 -10.12
C PHE A 136 7.90 8.68 -9.50
N GLN A 137 7.85 7.39 -9.76
CA GLN A 137 6.90 6.47 -9.14
C GLN A 137 7.66 5.69 -8.05
N PRO A 138 6.97 5.25 -6.99
CA PRO A 138 7.62 4.54 -5.91
C PRO A 138 8.16 3.18 -6.39
N ASN A 139 9.31 2.79 -5.84
CA ASN A 139 9.88 1.46 -6.04
C ASN A 139 8.98 0.42 -5.39
N LYS A 140 9.04 -0.81 -5.93
CA LYS A 140 8.19 -1.91 -5.47
C LYS A 140 9.04 -3.14 -5.20
N ALA A 141 8.75 -3.81 -4.10
CA ALA A 141 9.39 -5.06 -3.74
C ALA A 141 8.39 -6.00 -3.08
N ILE A 142 8.67 -7.31 -3.07
CA ILE A 142 7.81 -8.28 -2.42
C ILE A 142 8.34 -8.53 -1.00
N ILE A 143 7.49 -8.37 0.00
CA ILE A 143 7.75 -8.78 1.37
C ILE A 143 7.03 -10.09 1.63
N ILE A 144 7.74 -11.04 2.21
CA ILE A 144 7.20 -12.34 2.59
C ILE A 144 7.48 -12.60 4.06
N ALA A 145 6.45 -13.08 4.77
CA ALA A 145 6.59 -13.55 6.13
C ALA A 145 7.24 -14.95 6.14
N SER A 146 8.22 -15.13 7.02
CA SER A 146 8.79 -16.41 7.42
C SER A 146 8.51 -16.59 8.92
N ASN A 147 8.68 -17.80 9.45
CA ASN A 147 8.19 -18.21 10.77
C ASN A 147 8.45 -17.17 11.89
N ASN A 148 9.58 -16.47 11.88
CA ASN A 148 9.91 -15.42 12.86
C ASN A 148 10.45 -14.10 12.24
N ASN A 149 10.47 -13.95 10.92
CA ASN A 149 11.14 -12.82 10.25
C ASN A 149 10.46 -12.45 8.94
N TYR A 150 10.79 -11.28 8.39
CA TYR A 150 10.43 -10.92 7.02
C TYR A 150 11.64 -11.00 6.10
N LYS A 151 11.37 -11.20 4.81
CA LYS A 151 12.38 -11.11 3.75
C LYS A 151 11.83 -10.25 2.61
N ILE A 152 12.71 -9.43 2.03
CA ILE A 152 12.46 -8.85 0.72
C ILE A 152 12.83 -9.89 -0.34
N ALA A 153 11.90 -10.17 -1.24
CA ALA A 153 12.08 -10.94 -2.45
C ALA A 153 11.80 -10.02 -3.65
N GLY A 154 12.55 -10.20 -4.74
CA GLY A 154 12.30 -9.48 -5.99
C GLY A 154 12.26 -7.97 -5.83
N GLU A 155 13.36 -7.36 -5.37
CA GLU A 155 13.51 -5.91 -5.50
C GLU A 155 13.32 -5.53 -6.98
N GLN A 156 12.51 -4.52 -7.26
CA GLN A 156 12.25 -4.03 -8.62
C GLN A 156 11.75 -5.13 -9.59
N PHE A 157 10.95 -6.09 -9.08
CA PHE A 157 10.34 -7.14 -9.91
C PHE A 157 9.41 -6.59 -11.01
N ILE A 158 8.96 -5.35 -10.85
CA ILE A 158 8.18 -4.56 -11.81
C ILE A 158 8.90 -3.24 -12.08
N PRO A 159 8.85 -2.72 -13.33
CA PRO A 159 9.46 -1.43 -13.67
C PRO A 159 8.92 -0.30 -12.80
N ASN A 160 9.77 0.69 -12.50
CA ASN A 160 9.34 1.83 -11.69
C ASN A 160 8.22 2.64 -12.38
N SER A 161 8.13 2.67 -13.72
CA SER A 161 7.02 3.33 -14.45
C SER A 161 5.63 2.76 -14.16
N PHE A 162 5.57 1.53 -13.62
CA PHE A 162 4.34 0.81 -13.37
C PHE A 162 3.74 1.21 -12.02
N SER A 163 2.55 1.80 -12.03
CA SER A 163 1.73 2.11 -10.86
C SER A 163 0.76 0.97 -10.58
N ILE A 164 0.53 0.65 -9.30
CA ILE A 164 -0.45 -0.37 -8.90
C ILE A 164 -1.75 0.32 -8.50
N ASP A 165 -2.85 -0.06 -9.15
CA ASP A 165 -4.20 0.36 -8.79
C ASP A 165 -4.80 -0.55 -7.74
N SER A 166 -4.71 -1.87 -7.97
CA SER A 166 -5.31 -2.85 -7.09
C SER A 166 -4.60 -4.21 -7.19
N CYS A 167 -4.73 -4.99 -6.12
CA CYS A 167 -4.33 -6.38 -6.10
C CYS A 167 -5.53 -7.25 -5.74
N LEU A 168 -5.77 -8.28 -6.54
CA LEU A 168 -6.74 -9.33 -6.26
C LEU A 168 -6.02 -10.67 -6.31
N THR A 169 -5.85 -11.28 -5.13
CA THR A 169 -5.12 -12.55 -4.95
C THR A 169 -3.70 -12.51 -5.51
N SER A 170 -3.46 -13.16 -6.65
CA SER A 170 -2.19 -13.18 -7.37
C SER A 170 -2.12 -12.22 -8.54
N ASN A 171 -3.24 -11.55 -8.87
CA ASN A 171 -3.32 -10.60 -9.97
C ASN A 171 -3.11 -9.17 -9.44
N ILE A 172 -2.20 -8.46 -10.06
CA ILE A 172 -1.90 -7.05 -9.84
C ILE A 172 -2.42 -6.30 -11.05
N TYR A 173 -3.26 -5.30 -10.83
CA TYR A 173 -3.76 -4.41 -11.87
C TYR A 173 -3.09 -3.05 -11.72
N GLY A 174 -2.69 -2.48 -12.84
CA GLY A 174 -1.99 -1.20 -12.83
C GLY A 174 -1.79 -0.63 -14.21
N TYR A 175 -0.91 0.35 -14.32
CA TYR A 175 -0.65 1.05 -15.57
C TYR A 175 0.77 1.61 -15.66
N ASP A 176 1.23 1.84 -16.88
CA ASP A 176 2.42 2.65 -17.13
C ASP A 176 2.03 4.12 -17.15
N TYR A 177 2.64 4.90 -16.27
CA TYR A 177 2.47 6.34 -16.22
C TYR A 177 3.65 7.06 -16.86
N GLU A 178 3.39 7.83 -17.91
CA GLU A 178 4.40 8.74 -18.47
C GLU A 178 4.21 10.11 -17.84
N CYS A 179 5.16 10.48 -16.98
CA CYS A 179 5.09 11.76 -16.31
C CYS A 179 5.27 12.96 -17.28
N GLY A 180 6.12 12.83 -18.31
CA GLY A 180 6.34 13.89 -19.30
C GLY A 180 5.07 14.26 -20.07
N GLY A 181 4.30 13.24 -20.49
CA GLY A 181 3.00 13.40 -21.14
C GLY A 181 1.81 13.57 -20.17
N ARG A 182 2.04 13.41 -18.86
CA ARG A 182 1.00 13.38 -17.79
C ARG A 182 -0.15 12.43 -18.12
N GLY A 183 0.20 11.25 -18.62
CA GLY A 183 -0.76 10.34 -19.23
C GLY A 183 -0.54 8.89 -18.83
N THR A 184 -1.62 8.13 -18.88
CA THR A 184 -1.56 6.67 -18.83
C THR A 184 -1.26 6.17 -20.23
N LEU A 185 -0.19 5.39 -20.40
CA LEU A 185 0.18 4.85 -21.71
C LEU A 185 -0.55 3.54 -22.02
N ARG A 186 -0.75 2.71 -21.01
CA ARG A 186 -1.33 1.36 -21.12
C ARG A 186 -1.68 0.81 -19.76
N HIS A 187 -2.65 -0.09 -19.74
CA HIS A 187 -3.01 -0.85 -18.55
C HIS A 187 -2.34 -2.23 -18.59
N PHE A 188 -2.08 -2.78 -17.41
CA PHE A 188 -1.58 -4.14 -17.28
C PHE A 188 -2.37 -4.93 -16.27
N LYS A 189 -2.39 -6.23 -16.53
CA LYS A 189 -2.66 -7.26 -15.54
C LYS A 189 -1.41 -8.10 -15.40
N VAL A 190 -0.85 -8.12 -14.20
CA VAL A 190 0.33 -8.90 -13.86
C VAL A 190 -0.08 -10.05 -12.94
N THR A 191 0.17 -11.28 -13.35
CA THR A 191 -0.06 -12.46 -12.50
C THR A 191 1.24 -12.90 -11.84
N LEU A 192 1.24 -13.06 -10.51
CA LEU A 192 2.34 -13.62 -9.73
C LEU A 192 2.20 -15.14 -9.60
N GLU A 193 3.27 -15.88 -9.91
CA GLU A 193 3.32 -17.35 -9.83
C GLU A 193 4.51 -17.91 -9.04
#